data_AF-A0AAN5C096-F1
#
_entry.id   AF-A0AAN5C096-F1
#
_cell.length_a   1.000
_cell.length_b   1.000
_cell.length_c   1.000
_cell.angle_alpha   90.00
_cell.angle_beta   90.00
_cell.angle_gamma   90.00
#
_symmetry.space_group_name_H-M   'P 1'
#
loop_
_entity.id
_entity.type
_entity.pdbx_description
1 polymer ?
#
loop_
_entity_poly.entity_id
_entity_poly.type
_entity_poly.pdbx_seq_one_letter_code
_entity_poly.pdbx_strand_id
1 'polypeptide(L)'
;MQDSLEGLGERDDSITVDEEMCILQWVYENARRYWLCEDDPLQARSKGGADIVVIDDVPLTPAALLSKQTDPGRPVIFENRLQVQKGALQDASNFSTRPWNFLRERLKHVDLVVSQAPKELLPNIMPQKKVVYIPVSVDQ
;
A
#
# COMPACT_ATOMS: atom_id res chain seq x y z
N MET A 1 -10.33 -7.46 -9.60
CA MET A 1 -9.90 -6.34 -8.72
C MET A 1 -8.81 -6.78 -7.73
N GLN A 2 -9.10 -7.70 -6.81
CA GLN A 2 -8.14 -8.13 -5.78
C GLN A 2 -6.89 -8.78 -6.40
N ASP A 3 -7.06 -9.76 -7.28
CA ASP A 3 -5.94 -10.44 -7.96
C ASP A 3 -5.03 -9.47 -8.75
N SER A 4 -5.60 -8.46 -9.41
CA SER A 4 -4.84 -7.45 -10.16
C SER A 4 -4.01 -6.54 -9.24
N LEU A 5 -4.53 -6.24 -8.04
CA LEU A 5 -3.86 -5.43 -7.02
C LEU A 5 -2.89 -6.24 -6.16
N GLU A 6 -3.02 -7.57 -6.12
CA GLU A 6 -2.10 -8.50 -5.46
C GLU A 6 -0.92 -8.93 -6.37
N GLY A 7 -0.97 -8.54 -7.65
CA GLY A 7 0.05 -8.91 -8.65
C GLY A 7 -0.17 -10.30 -9.28
N LEU A 8 -1.35 -10.89 -9.07
CA LEU A 8 -1.76 -12.20 -9.56
C LEU A 8 -2.55 -12.14 -10.90
N GLY A 9 -2.98 -10.96 -11.32
CA GLY A 9 -3.75 -10.77 -12.57
C GLY A 9 -3.00 -11.11 -13.85
N GLU A 10 -3.75 -11.37 -14.93
CA GLU A 10 -3.21 -11.58 -16.27
C GLU A 10 -2.64 -10.29 -16.89
N ARG A 11 -1.93 -10.38 -18.02
CA ARG A 11 -1.22 -9.24 -18.64
C ARG A 11 -2.13 -8.03 -18.96
N ASP A 12 -3.44 -8.26 -19.17
CA ASP A 12 -4.43 -7.21 -19.45
C ASP A 12 -5.32 -6.86 -18.24
N ASP A 13 -5.07 -7.45 -17.06
CA ASP A 13 -5.81 -7.14 -15.84
C ASP A 13 -5.35 -5.79 -15.26
N SER A 14 -5.95 -4.72 -15.78
CA SER A 14 -5.87 -3.39 -15.18
C SER A 14 -7.15 -3.09 -14.40
N ILE A 15 -7.01 -2.43 -13.26
CA ILE A 15 -8.17 -1.80 -12.61
C ILE A 15 -8.70 -0.68 -13.51
N THR A 16 -10.01 -0.50 -13.51
CA THR A 16 -10.71 0.61 -14.19
C THR A 16 -10.70 1.88 -13.34
N VAL A 17 -11.16 3.00 -13.90
CA VAL A 17 -11.36 4.25 -13.14
C VAL A 17 -12.36 4.04 -12.02
N ASP A 18 -13.47 3.38 -12.32
CA ASP A 18 -14.58 3.22 -11.39
C ASP A 18 -14.18 2.34 -10.21
N GLU A 19 -13.41 1.26 -10.45
CA GLU A 19 -12.86 0.42 -9.39
C GLU A 19 -11.88 1.19 -8.50
N GLU A 20 -10.97 1.98 -9.08
CA GLU A 20 -10.09 2.87 -8.30
C GLU A 20 -10.90 3.83 -7.42
N MET A 21 -11.96 4.42 -7.96
CA MET A 21 -12.84 5.32 -7.21
C MET A 21 -13.59 4.59 -6.09
N CYS A 22 -14.07 3.37 -6.33
CA CYS A 22 -14.71 2.53 -5.31
C CYS A 22 -13.75 2.23 -4.15
N ILE A 23 -12.49 1.89 -4.44
CA ILE A 23 -11.47 1.66 -3.41
C ILE A 23 -11.28 2.91 -2.56
N LEU A 24 -11.10 4.07 -3.21
CA LEU A 24 -10.91 5.33 -2.49
C LEU A 24 -12.12 5.64 -1.62
N GLN A 25 -13.33 5.61 -2.19
CA GLN A 25 -14.55 5.88 -1.47
C GLN A 25 -14.70 4.97 -0.25
N TRP A 26 -14.45 3.67 -0.42
CA TRP A 26 -14.52 2.70 0.67
C TRP A 26 -13.54 3.05 1.79
N VAL A 27 -12.29 3.37 1.47
CA VAL A 27 -11.28 3.76 2.47
C VAL A 27 -11.67 5.04 3.19
N TYR A 28 -12.11 6.08 2.46
CA TYR A 28 -12.53 7.34 3.07
C TYR A 28 -13.76 7.20 3.97
N GLU A 29 -14.76 6.42 3.55
CA GLU A 29 -15.97 6.19 4.33
C GLU A 29 -15.68 5.42 5.62
N ASN A 30 -14.85 4.36 5.55
CA ASN A 30 -14.45 3.60 6.72
C ASN A 30 -13.57 4.42 7.65
N ALA A 31 -12.63 5.20 7.11
CA ALA A 31 -11.81 6.09 7.91
C ALA A 31 -12.66 7.08 8.71
N ARG A 32 -13.63 7.74 8.05
CA ARG A 32 -14.52 8.69 8.73
C ARG A 32 -15.37 8.03 9.82
N ARG A 33 -15.74 6.77 9.65
CA ARG A 33 -16.63 6.05 10.58
C ARG A 33 -15.90 5.37 11.74
N TYR A 34 -14.66 4.93 11.54
CA TYR A 34 -14.00 3.97 12.43
C TYR A 34 -12.52 4.24 12.73
N TRP A 35 -11.87 5.14 11.99
CA TRP A 35 -10.42 5.37 12.17
C TRP A 35 -10.10 6.82 12.52
N LEU A 36 -10.97 7.76 12.20
CA LEU A 36 -10.81 9.20 12.41
C LEU A 36 -11.87 9.76 13.36
N CYS A 37 -12.65 8.93 14.07
CA CYS A 37 -13.48 9.44 15.15
C CYS A 37 -12.62 9.78 16.37
N GLU A 38 -13.24 10.33 17.41
CA GLU A 38 -12.56 10.58 18.69
C GLU A 38 -12.09 9.24 19.28
N ASP A 39 -10.88 9.24 19.85
CA ASP A 39 -10.21 8.06 20.42
C ASP A 39 -9.91 6.89 19.45
N ASP A 40 -10.04 7.10 18.14
CA ASP A 40 -9.78 6.07 17.13
C ASP A 40 -8.30 6.01 16.65
N PRO A 41 -7.89 4.89 16.00
CA PRO A 41 -6.49 4.61 15.68
C PRO A 41 -5.78 5.64 14.79
N LEU A 42 -6.47 6.30 13.85
CA LEU A 42 -5.87 7.29 12.97
C LEU A 42 -5.96 8.74 13.49
N GLN A 43 -6.44 8.95 14.71
CA GLN A 43 -6.26 10.24 15.39
C GLN A 43 -4.79 10.61 15.56
N ALA A 44 -4.54 11.87 15.93
CA ALA A 44 -3.20 12.31 16.30
C ALA A 44 -2.70 11.53 17.52
N ARG A 45 -1.40 11.23 17.59
CA ARG A 45 -0.83 10.54 18.76
C ARG A 45 -1.08 11.28 20.08
N SER A 46 -1.11 12.61 20.02
CA SER A 46 -1.47 13.47 21.16
C SER A 46 -2.92 13.33 21.64
N LYS A 47 -3.77 12.65 20.86
CA LYS A 47 -5.18 12.33 21.16
C LYS A 47 -5.41 10.83 21.31
N GLY A 48 -4.35 10.06 21.58
CA GLY A 48 -4.46 8.59 21.77
C GLY A 48 -4.47 7.77 20.48
N GLY A 49 -4.27 8.39 19.31
CA GLY A 49 -4.10 7.66 18.06
C GLY A 49 -2.81 6.84 18.01
N ALA A 50 -2.74 5.90 17.08
CA ALA A 50 -1.65 4.93 16.97
C ALA A 50 -0.28 5.60 16.76
N ASP A 51 0.74 5.07 17.43
CA ASP A 51 2.12 5.53 17.29
C ASP A 51 2.73 5.23 15.93
N ILE A 52 2.36 4.08 15.36
CA ILE A 52 2.82 3.57 14.07
C ILE A 52 1.61 2.98 13.35
N VAL A 53 1.53 3.21 12.04
CA VAL A 53 0.52 2.58 11.17
C VAL A 53 1.21 1.60 10.25
N VAL A 54 0.74 0.36 10.22
CA VAL A 54 1.18 -0.68 9.29
C VAL A 54 0.00 -0.99 8.36
N ILE A 55 0.26 -0.94 7.06
CA ILE A 55 -0.70 -1.26 5.99
C ILE A 55 -0.15 -2.48 5.26
N ASP A 56 -0.92 -3.56 5.20
CA ASP A 56 -0.50 -4.84 4.64
C ASP A 56 -1.11 -5.14 3.26
N ASP A 57 -2.07 -4.32 2.83
CA ASP A 57 -2.80 -4.53 1.59
C ASP A 57 -2.85 -3.27 0.69
N VAL A 58 -2.77 -3.47 -0.62
CA VAL A 58 -2.72 -2.39 -1.62
C VAL A 58 -3.98 -1.51 -1.62
N PRO A 59 -5.22 -2.05 -1.59
CA PRO A 59 -6.43 -1.24 -1.52
C PRO A 59 -6.49 -0.32 -0.29
N LEU A 60 -5.80 -0.67 0.80
CA LEU A 60 -5.75 0.10 2.05
C LEU A 60 -4.68 1.20 2.03
N THR A 61 -3.79 1.24 1.04
CA THR A 61 -2.73 2.26 0.93
C THR A 61 -3.20 3.72 0.93
N PRO A 62 -4.44 4.11 0.53
CA PRO A 62 -4.92 5.48 0.72
C PRO A 62 -4.98 5.90 2.20
N ALA A 63 -5.04 4.95 3.15
CA ALA A 63 -4.97 5.23 4.58
C ALA A 63 -3.64 5.86 5.01
N ALA A 64 -2.57 5.69 4.23
CA ALA A 64 -1.28 6.35 4.50
C ALA A 64 -1.41 7.89 4.44
N LEU A 65 -2.13 8.41 3.45
CA LEU A 65 -2.39 9.85 3.33
C LEU A 65 -3.21 10.35 4.52
N LEU A 66 -4.30 9.66 4.84
CA LEU A 66 -5.17 9.99 5.99
C LEU A 66 -4.37 10.02 7.29
N SER A 67 -3.49 9.03 7.46
CA SER A 67 -2.60 8.94 8.61
C SER A 67 -1.73 10.20 8.76
N LYS A 68 -1.09 10.63 7.65
CA LYS A 68 -0.22 11.81 7.60
C LYS A 68 -0.97 13.14 7.71
N GLN A 69 -2.24 13.20 7.29
CA GLN A 69 -3.05 14.40 7.42
C GLN A 69 -3.36 14.72 8.89
N THR A 70 -3.61 13.70 9.70
CA THR A 70 -3.90 13.88 11.13
C THR A 70 -2.64 14.03 11.98
N ASP A 71 -1.57 13.33 11.64
CA ASP A 71 -0.26 13.41 12.30
C ASP A 71 0.87 13.28 11.26
N PRO A 72 1.39 14.39 10.72
CA PRO A 72 2.41 14.37 9.66
C PRO A 72 3.70 13.62 10.04
N GLY A 73 4.01 13.57 11.33
CA GLY A 73 5.20 12.91 11.86
C GLY A 73 5.00 11.43 12.20
N ARG A 74 3.79 10.87 12.02
CA ARG A 74 3.51 9.46 12.34
C ARG A 74 4.18 8.53 11.34
N PRO A 75 5.00 7.55 11.78
CA PRO A 75 5.53 6.52 10.90
C PRO A 75 4.42 5.69 10.23
N VAL A 76 4.51 5.55 8.91
CA VAL A 76 3.64 4.68 8.12
C VAL A 76 4.48 3.65 7.38
N ILE A 77 4.19 2.39 7.62
CA ILE A 77 4.86 1.24 7.02
C ILE A 77 3.88 0.55 6.07
N PHE A 78 4.34 0.21 4.88
CA PHE A 78 3.64 -0.68 3.97
C PHE A 78 4.33 -2.05 3.95
N GLU A 79 3.64 -3.08 4.44
CA GLU A 79 4.07 -4.46 4.30
C GLU A 79 3.62 -4.97 2.92
N ASN A 80 4.55 -5.05 1.99
CA ASN A 80 4.31 -5.50 0.64
C ASN A 80 4.12 -7.02 0.60
N ARG A 81 2.87 -7.45 0.40
CA ARG A 81 2.48 -8.85 0.19
C ARG A 81 2.26 -9.22 -1.28
N LEU A 82 2.59 -8.32 -2.21
CA LEU A 82 2.45 -8.56 -3.65
C LEU A 82 3.22 -9.79 -4.11
N GLN A 83 2.54 -10.65 -4.87
CA GLN A 83 3.14 -11.83 -5.48
C GLN A 83 3.49 -11.54 -6.94
N VAL A 84 4.58 -10.80 -7.16
CA VAL A 84 5.04 -10.48 -8.52
C VAL A 84 5.59 -11.74 -9.20
N GLN A 85 4.87 -12.25 -10.21
CA GLN A 85 5.35 -13.36 -11.02
C GLN A 85 6.62 -12.96 -11.78
N LYS A 86 7.65 -13.83 -11.77
CA LYS A 86 8.94 -13.60 -12.44
C LYS A 86 8.83 -13.21 -13.93
N GLY A 87 7.77 -13.64 -14.62
CA GLY A 87 7.52 -13.30 -16.02
C GLY A 87 7.08 -11.86 -16.26
N ALA A 88 6.45 -11.20 -15.27
CA ALA A 88 5.97 -9.82 -15.40
C ALA A 88 7.10 -8.78 -15.37
N LEU A 89 8.29 -9.15 -14.91
CA LEU A 89 9.46 -8.27 -14.76
C LEU A 89 10.29 -8.08 -16.02
N GLN A 90 10.07 -8.91 -17.05
CA GLN A 90 10.87 -8.86 -18.28
C GLN A 90 10.49 -7.69 -19.20
N ASP A 91 9.28 -7.14 -19.05
CA ASP A 91 8.79 -6.00 -19.83
C ASP A 91 8.56 -4.79 -18.90
N ALA A 92 9.43 -3.78 -19.00
CA ALA A 92 9.31 -2.54 -18.22
C ALA A 92 7.98 -1.80 -18.45
N SER A 93 7.31 -2.03 -19.58
CA SER A 93 5.96 -1.53 -19.90
C SER A 93 4.88 -2.09 -18.96
N ASN A 94 5.13 -3.22 -18.29
CA ASN A 94 4.18 -3.81 -17.35
C ASN A 94 4.03 -2.99 -16.07
N PHE A 95 5.01 -2.14 -15.75
CA PHE A 95 4.99 -1.29 -14.55
C PHE A 95 4.40 0.11 -14.77
N SER A 96 3.97 0.42 -15.99
CA SER A 96 3.23 1.64 -16.32
C SER A 96 1.70 1.44 -16.33
N THR A 97 1.21 0.28 -15.89
CA THR A 97 -0.23 0.01 -15.81
C THR A 97 -0.88 0.76 -14.64
N ARG A 98 -2.21 0.89 -14.69
CA ARG A 98 -2.96 1.65 -13.69
C ARG A 98 -2.79 1.14 -12.26
N PRO A 99 -2.78 -0.18 -11.96
CA PRO A 99 -2.52 -0.69 -10.62
C PRO A 99 -1.18 -0.21 -10.04
N TRP A 100 -0.11 -0.20 -10.84
CA TRP A 100 1.20 0.26 -10.39
C TRP A 100 1.25 1.77 -10.18
N ASN A 101 0.58 2.54 -11.04
CA ASN A 101 0.42 3.98 -10.83
C ASN A 101 -0.39 4.26 -9.57
N PHE A 102 -1.46 3.50 -9.33
CA PHE A 102 -2.27 3.59 -8.13
C PHE A 102 -1.39 3.43 -6.87
N LEU A 103 -0.63 2.33 -6.80
CA LEU A 103 0.26 2.05 -5.68
C LEU A 103 1.36 3.11 -5.54
N ARG A 104 2.03 3.49 -6.64
CA ARG A 104 3.11 4.49 -6.65
C ARG A 104 2.68 5.82 -6.05
N GLU A 105 1.49 6.29 -6.40
CA GLU A 105 0.96 7.55 -5.88
C GLU A 105 0.73 7.49 -4.37
N ARG A 106 0.22 6.37 -3.83
CA ARG A 106 -0.07 6.24 -2.40
C ARG A 106 1.19 5.99 -1.57
N LEU A 107 2.17 5.29 -2.13
CA LEU A 107 3.48 5.07 -1.51
C LEU A 107 4.26 6.36 -1.22
N LYS A 108 3.90 7.50 -1.83
CA LYS A 108 4.49 8.81 -1.48
C LYS A 108 4.28 9.19 -0.01
N HIS A 109 3.23 8.66 0.62
CA HIS A 109 2.87 8.91 2.02
C HIS A 109 3.37 7.83 2.98
N VAL A 110 4.11 6.85 2.46
CA VAL A 110 4.71 5.76 3.23
C VAL A 110 6.17 6.07 3.52
N ASP A 111 6.60 5.80 4.75
CA ASP A 111 7.97 6.03 5.20
C ASP A 111 8.86 4.83 4.92
N LEU A 112 8.32 3.62 5.06
CA LEU A 112 9.04 2.36 4.90
C LEU A 112 8.20 1.33 4.16
N VAL A 113 8.80 0.62 3.20
CA VAL A 113 8.23 -0.57 2.58
C VAL A 113 8.98 -1.79 3.12
N VAL A 114 8.24 -2.72 3.70
CA VAL A 114 8.76 -4.03 4.11
C VAL A 114 8.37 -5.03 3.02
N SER A 115 9.32 -5.67 2.37
CA SER A 115 9.08 -6.59 1.27
C SER A 115 9.57 -8.00 1.59
N GLN A 116 8.74 -8.97 1.23
CA GLN A 116 9.13 -10.39 1.20
C GLN A 116 9.67 -10.80 -0.19
N ALA A 117 9.39 -9.99 -1.22
CA ALA A 117 9.90 -10.21 -2.57
C ALA A 117 11.40 -9.88 -2.66
N PRO A 118 12.21 -10.66 -3.43
CA PRO A 118 13.59 -10.33 -3.74
C PRO A 118 13.74 -8.94 -4.36
N LYS A 119 14.89 -8.30 -4.15
CA LYS A 119 15.18 -6.93 -4.61
C LYS A 119 14.97 -6.76 -6.11
N GLU A 120 15.25 -7.80 -6.87
CA GLU A 120 15.14 -7.83 -8.34
C GLU A 120 13.68 -7.87 -8.82
N LEU A 121 12.75 -8.30 -7.95
CA LEU A 121 11.33 -8.44 -8.29
C LEU A 121 10.50 -7.24 -7.85
N LEU A 122 11.08 -6.30 -7.11
CA LEU A 122 10.40 -5.07 -6.74
C LEU A 122 10.46 -4.09 -7.91
N PRO A 123 9.31 -3.62 -8.41
CA PRO A 123 9.33 -2.54 -9.36
C PRO A 123 9.98 -1.31 -8.72
N ASN A 124 10.50 -0.41 -9.53
CA ASN A 124 11.05 0.86 -9.05
C ASN A 124 9.92 1.82 -8.63
N ILE A 125 9.14 1.44 -7.61
CA ILE A 125 7.98 2.17 -7.09
C ILE A 125 8.41 3.15 -5.98
N MET A 126 9.47 2.82 -5.23
CA MET A 126 9.98 3.63 -4.12
C MET A 126 11.52 3.66 -4.10
N PRO A 127 12.17 4.74 -3.61
CA PRO A 127 13.62 4.77 -3.43
C PRO A 127 14.12 3.61 -2.58
N GLN A 128 15.16 2.90 -3.03
CA GLN A 128 15.71 1.72 -2.34
C GLN A 128 16.05 1.95 -0.87
N LYS A 129 16.42 3.18 -0.49
CA LYS A 129 16.72 3.56 0.91
C LYS A 129 15.53 3.42 1.88
N LYS A 130 14.30 3.30 1.35
CA LYS A 130 13.07 3.13 2.12
C LYS A 130 12.53 1.69 2.07
N VAL A 131 13.27 0.76 1.48
CA VAL A 131 12.85 -0.64 1.33
C VAL A 131 13.67 -1.52 2.25
N VAL A 132 13.00 -2.31 3.08
CA VAL A 132 13.59 -3.33 3.96
C VAL A 132 13.03 -4.70 3.60
N TYR A 133 13.83 -5.75 3.78
CA TYR A 133 13.47 -7.11 3.41
C TYR A 133 13.31 -7.98 4.64
N ILE A 134 12.19 -8.68 4.74
CA ILE A 134 11.92 -9.68 5.78
C ILE A 134 11.56 -11.00 5.09
N PRO A 135 12.28 -12.10 5.36
CA PRO A 135 11.94 -13.39 4.77
C PRO A 135 10.62 -13.93 5.35
N VAL A 136 9.88 -14.68 4.53
CA VAL A 136 8.67 -15.39 4.97
C VAL A 136 9.03 -16.36 6.09
N SER A 137 8.24 -16.35 7.16
CA SER A 137 8.32 -17.31 8.25
C SER A 137 6.97 -18.03 8.38
N VAL A 138 7.00 -19.29 8.78
CA VAL A 138 5.80 -20.12 8.98
C VAL A 138 5.71 -20.45 10.46
N ASP A 139 4.54 -20.26 11.06
CA ASP A 139 4.25 -20.73 12.42
C ASP A 139 4.08 -22.26 12.38
N GLN A 140 4.92 -22.99 13.11
CA GLN A 140 4.99 -24.46 13.10
C GLN A 140 4.32 -25.06 14.32
#